data_AF-A0A1R1XUH7-F1
#
_entry.id   AF-A0A1R1XUH7-F1
#
_cell.length_a   1.000
_cell.length_b   1.000
_cell.length_c   1.000
_cell.angle_alpha   90.00
_cell.angle_beta   90.00
_cell.angle_gamma   90.00
#
_symmetry.space_group_name_H-M   'P 1'
#
loop_
_entity.id
_entity.type
_entity.pdbx_description
1 polymer ?
#
loop_
_entity_poly.entity_id
_entity_poly.type
_entity_poly.pdbx_seq_one_letter_code
_entity_poly.pdbx_strand_id
1 'polypeptide(L)'
;MVETYSNNSFQIPQHDHLPQLKLNLSIRNNNNIPINNANIVFSFNTSATNKISLPKLSISEPSSLEWCISESKVDSHHLKFELKSTSFDLPPLTTFKSSSIISLSTRQQIPSKIDLCFPSPGSTNPLTKSNSFSLYLIHQFNRYHSEFLIEKCSDFSICPHTSSFKITLLKIRNLFSINQSLGIPKNSFCYLDPTSYTNSTTPSDKLSALVFTISELSSDSSLATCNWLLPVSLPTSSTYSEFIRSITTELSDS
;
A
#
# COMPACT_ATOMS: atom_id res chain seq x y z
N MET A 1 -9.52 4.89 49.65
CA MET A 1 -10.42 4.50 48.54
C MET A 1 -9.55 4.49 47.30
N VAL A 2 -9.25 3.29 46.79
CA VAL A 2 -8.38 3.09 45.62
C VAL A 2 -9.30 3.08 44.41
N GLU A 3 -9.18 4.09 43.55
CA GLU A 3 -9.86 4.12 42.26
C GLU A 3 -9.13 3.18 41.30
N THR A 4 -9.72 2.01 41.11
CA THR A 4 -9.36 1.07 40.05
C THR A 4 -9.78 1.67 38.72
N TYR A 5 -8.80 2.13 37.94
CA TYR A 5 -9.00 2.47 36.54
C TYR A 5 -9.48 1.23 35.79
N SER A 6 -10.70 1.33 35.26
CA SER A 6 -11.28 0.39 34.30
C SER A 6 -10.32 0.18 33.13
N ASN A 7 -10.00 -1.08 32.87
CA ASN A 7 -9.32 -1.56 31.66
C ASN A 7 -10.02 -1.00 30.42
N ASN A 8 -9.47 0.07 29.85
CA ASN A 8 -9.64 0.32 28.43
C ASN A 8 -8.90 -0.80 27.72
N SER A 9 -9.64 -1.86 27.35
CA SER A 9 -9.20 -2.79 26.32
C SER A 9 -8.93 -1.97 25.07
N PHE A 10 -7.68 -1.55 24.89
CA PHE A 10 -7.16 -1.16 23.59
C PHE A 10 -7.41 -2.34 22.66
N GLN A 11 -8.48 -2.26 21.87
CA GLN A 11 -8.65 -3.12 20.73
C GLN A 11 -7.49 -2.82 19.78
N ILE A 12 -6.51 -3.72 19.79
CA ILE A 12 -5.45 -3.78 18.79
C ILE A 12 -6.14 -3.80 17.43
N PRO A 13 -5.82 -2.88 16.50
CA PRO A 13 -6.37 -2.93 15.15
C PRO A 13 -6.04 -4.30 14.55
N GLN A 14 -7.05 -5.05 14.11
CA GLN A 14 -6.83 -6.31 13.40
C GLN A 14 -6.04 -6.01 12.11
N HIS A 15 -4.79 -6.45 12.09
CA HIS A 15 -3.77 -6.14 11.09
C HIS A 15 -3.91 -6.92 9.75
N ASP A 16 -5.13 -7.00 9.20
CA ASP A 16 -5.40 -7.52 7.85
C ASP A 16 -5.50 -6.40 6.78
N HIS A 17 -5.01 -5.21 7.09
CA HIS A 17 -5.18 -4.05 6.21
C HIS A 17 -4.12 -4.04 5.10
N LEU A 18 -4.42 -4.77 4.02
CA LEU A 18 -3.82 -4.54 2.71
C LEU A 18 -3.78 -3.03 2.41
N PRO A 19 -2.67 -2.50 1.85
CA PRO A 19 -2.59 -1.11 1.43
C PRO A 19 -3.79 -0.69 0.58
N GLN A 20 -4.44 0.40 1.01
CA GLN A 20 -5.64 0.93 0.37
C GLN A 20 -5.29 2.15 -0.48
N LEU A 21 -5.77 2.16 -1.73
CA LEU A 21 -5.65 3.27 -2.64
C LEU A 21 -7.04 3.84 -2.92
N LYS A 22 -7.21 5.16 -2.73
CA LYS A 22 -8.40 5.88 -3.16
C LYS A 22 -8.24 6.34 -4.61
N LEU A 23 -9.07 5.81 -5.49
CA LEU A 23 -9.23 6.22 -6.89
C LEU A 23 -10.28 7.34 -6.95
N ASN A 24 -9.84 8.56 -7.24
CA ASN A 24 -10.74 9.69 -7.46
C ASN A 24 -11.08 9.83 -8.94
N LEU A 25 -12.36 10.02 -9.25
CA LEU A 25 -12.87 10.11 -10.61
C LEU A 25 -13.60 11.43 -10.81
N SER A 26 -13.37 12.02 -11.98
CA SER A 26 -14.09 13.19 -12.45
C SER A 26 -14.41 13.01 -13.93
N ILE A 27 -15.70 12.95 -14.26
CA ILE A 27 -16.19 12.77 -15.62
C ILE A 27 -17.01 14.00 -15.99
N ARG A 28 -16.66 14.65 -17.10
CA ARG A 28 -17.41 15.80 -17.60
C ARG A 28 -18.15 15.43 -18.87
N ASN A 29 -19.47 15.64 -18.87
CA ASN A 29 -20.25 15.61 -20.10
C ASN A 29 -20.11 16.98 -20.78
N ASN A 30 -19.39 17.04 -21.90
CA ASN A 30 -19.24 18.27 -22.68
C ASN A 30 -20.35 18.45 -23.73
N ASN A 31 -21.31 17.53 -23.81
CA ASN A 31 -22.42 17.62 -24.74
C ASN A 31 -23.60 18.38 -24.13
N ASN A 32 -24.47 18.88 -25.01
CA ASN A 32 -25.74 19.49 -24.64
C ASN A 32 -26.86 18.46 -24.37
N ILE A 33 -26.55 17.16 -24.46
CA ILE A 33 -27.49 16.05 -24.33
C ILE A 33 -27.08 15.21 -23.11
N PRO A 34 -28.04 14.76 -22.26
CA PRO A 34 -27.73 13.89 -21.14
C PRO A 34 -27.21 12.54 -21.64
N ILE A 35 -26.26 11.96 -20.90
CA ILE A 35 -25.84 10.58 -21.10
C ILE A 35 -26.49 9.76 -19.98
N ASN A 36 -27.42 8.88 -20.33
CA ASN A 36 -28.15 8.08 -19.36
C ASN A 36 -27.56 6.67 -19.24
N ASN A 37 -27.68 6.05 -18.07
CA ASN A 37 -27.24 4.68 -17.80
C ASN A 37 -25.75 4.43 -18.15
N ALA A 38 -24.90 5.42 -17.88
CA ALA A 38 -23.46 5.25 -18.00
C ALA A 38 -22.93 4.37 -16.87
N ASN A 39 -21.86 3.61 -17.12
CA ASN A 39 -21.11 2.92 -16.08
C ASN A 39 -19.61 3.06 -16.30
N ILE A 40 -18.86 2.87 -15.22
CA ILE A 40 -17.40 2.92 -15.21
C ILE A 40 -16.90 1.50 -14.94
N VAL A 41 -15.90 1.08 -15.71
CA VAL A 41 -15.16 -0.16 -15.45
C VAL A 41 -13.68 0.17 -15.33
N PHE A 42 -13.09 -0.13 -14.18
CA PHE A 42 -11.65 -0.24 -14.08
C PHE A 42 -11.22 -1.68 -14.32
N SER A 43 -10.22 -1.88 -15.17
CA SER A 43 -9.58 -3.17 -15.39
C SER A 43 -8.14 -3.12 -14.90
N PHE A 44 -7.73 -4.13 -14.15
CA PHE A 44 -6.38 -4.26 -13.61
C PHE A 44 -5.80 -5.61 -14.04
N ASN A 45 -4.71 -5.58 -14.81
CA ASN A 45 -4.00 -6.79 -15.20
C ASN A 45 -2.77 -6.97 -14.33
N THR A 46 -2.64 -8.13 -13.71
CA THR A 46 -1.68 -8.36 -12.62
C THR A 46 -1.08 -9.76 -12.71
N SER A 47 0.08 -9.97 -12.09
CA SER A 47 0.56 -11.31 -11.79
C SER A 47 -0.42 -12.12 -10.92
N ALA A 48 -0.34 -13.45 -11.02
CA ALA A 48 -1.18 -14.40 -10.28
C ALA A 48 -0.95 -14.41 -8.77
N THR A 49 0.10 -13.75 -8.28
CA THR A 49 0.43 -13.65 -6.86
C THR A 49 -0.14 -12.38 -6.22
N ASN A 50 -0.71 -11.45 -6.99
CA ASN A 50 -1.39 -10.27 -6.45
C ASN A 50 -2.88 -10.52 -6.27
N LYS A 51 -3.46 -9.79 -5.32
CA LYS A 51 -4.88 -9.73 -5.06
C LYS A 51 -5.32 -8.27 -4.99
N ILE A 52 -6.31 -7.94 -5.82
CA ILE A 52 -7.00 -6.65 -5.75
C ILE A 52 -8.38 -6.91 -5.15
N SER A 53 -8.76 -6.16 -4.13
CA SER A 53 -10.03 -6.37 -3.43
C SER A 53 -10.68 -5.06 -3.01
N LEU A 54 -11.99 -5.09 -2.80
CA LEU A 54 -12.71 -3.99 -2.14
C LEU A 54 -12.55 -4.14 -0.62
N PRO A 55 -12.30 -3.05 0.12
CA PRO A 55 -12.28 -3.11 1.58
C PRO A 55 -13.66 -3.51 2.11
N LYS A 56 -13.70 -4.37 3.14
CA LYS A 56 -14.95 -4.84 3.78
C LYS A 56 -15.77 -3.71 4.39
N LEU A 57 -15.13 -2.58 4.71
CA LEU A 57 -15.73 -1.37 5.23
C LEU A 57 -15.36 -0.23 4.28
N SER A 58 -16.27 0.13 3.37
CA SER A 58 -16.13 1.38 2.62
C SER A 58 -16.68 2.52 3.46
N ILE A 59 -15.90 3.59 3.60
CA ILE A 59 -16.41 4.86 4.11
C ILE A 59 -17.38 5.37 3.05
N SER A 60 -18.67 5.35 3.34
CA SER A 60 -19.70 5.82 2.42
C SER A 60 -19.60 7.35 2.30
N GLU A 61 -19.11 7.82 1.16
CA GLU A 61 -19.30 9.21 0.76
C GLU A 61 -20.73 9.34 0.17
N PRO A 62 -21.47 10.42 0.46
CA PRO A 62 -22.88 10.56 0.07
C PRO A 62 -23.13 10.61 -1.45
N SER A 63 -22.08 10.62 -2.27
CA SER A 63 -22.13 10.54 -3.74
C SER A 63 -21.34 9.35 -4.32
N SER A 64 -20.96 8.37 -3.51
CA SER A 64 -20.18 7.22 -3.99
C SER A 64 -21.08 6.27 -4.78
N LEU A 65 -20.70 5.98 -6.02
CA LEU A 65 -21.28 4.85 -6.75
C LEU A 65 -21.05 3.56 -5.97
N GLU A 66 -22.02 2.65 -5.99
CA GLU A 66 -21.76 1.28 -5.57
C GLU A 66 -20.86 0.60 -6.61
N TRP A 67 -19.92 -0.21 -6.14
CA TRP A 67 -18.95 -0.91 -6.99
C TRP A 67 -18.98 -2.41 -6.72
N CYS A 68 -18.87 -3.20 -7.78
CA CYS A 68 -18.66 -4.65 -7.70
C CYS A 68 -17.30 -5.02 -8.30
N ILE A 69 -16.63 -5.99 -7.69
CA ILE A 69 -15.35 -6.50 -8.18
C ILE A 69 -15.50 -7.95 -8.64
N SER A 70 -14.94 -8.25 -9.81
CA SER A 70 -14.81 -9.62 -10.32
C SER A 70 -13.34 -9.94 -10.59
N GLU A 71 -13.00 -11.22 -10.47
CA GLU A 71 -11.69 -11.76 -10.77
C GLU A 71 -11.81 -12.77 -11.91
N SER A 72 -10.86 -12.75 -12.84
CA SER A 72 -10.77 -13.68 -13.94
C SER A 72 -9.32 -14.06 -14.21
N LYS A 73 -9.10 -15.29 -14.65
CA LYS A 73 -7.77 -15.78 -15.03
C LYS A 73 -7.50 -15.44 -16.50
N VAL A 74 -6.39 -14.75 -16.76
CA VAL A 74 -5.94 -14.45 -18.13
C VAL A 74 -5.10 -15.62 -18.65
N ASP A 75 -4.11 -16.05 -17.86
CA ASP A 75 -3.27 -17.22 -18.14
C ASP A 75 -2.74 -17.84 -16.82
N SER A 76 -1.77 -18.75 -16.88
CA SER A 76 -1.18 -19.39 -15.68
C SER A 76 -0.44 -18.41 -14.76
N HIS A 77 -0.03 -17.25 -15.26
CA HIS A 77 0.81 -16.27 -14.58
C HIS A 77 0.10 -14.94 -14.35
N HIS A 78 -1.05 -14.69 -14.97
CA HIS A 78 -1.75 -13.42 -14.93
C HIS A 78 -3.24 -13.55 -14.54
N LEU A 79 -3.67 -12.62 -13.68
CA LEU A 79 -5.06 -12.40 -13.29
C LEU A 79 -5.52 -11.04 -13.80
N LYS A 80 -6.82 -10.93 -14.05
CA LYS A 80 -7.51 -9.69 -14.38
C LYS A 80 -8.63 -9.45 -13.38
N PHE A 81 -8.60 -8.27 -12.77
CA PHE A 81 -9.66 -7.79 -11.89
C PHE A 81 -10.45 -6.70 -12.61
N GLU A 82 -11.78 -6.77 -12.55
CA GLU A 82 -12.67 -5.73 -13.07
C GLU A 82 -13.47 -5.13 -11.91
N LEU A 83 -13.35 -3.83 -11.73
CA LEU A 83 -14.11 -3.05 -10.76
C LEU A 83 -15.15 -2.22 -11.52
N LYS A 84 -16.42 -2.61 -11.42
CA LYS A 84 -17.52 -2.04 -12.19
C LYS A 84 -18.45 -1.24 -11.29
N SER A 85 -18.80 -0.03 -11.71
CA SER A 85 -19.78 0.80 -11.01
C SER A 85 -21.20 0.37 -11.32
N THR A 86 -22.11 0.73 -10.41
CA THR A 86 -23.52 0.89 -10.73
C THR A 86 -23.73 1.93 -11.83
N SER A 87 -24.85 1.82 -12.54
CA SER A 87 -25.23 2.76 -13.59
C SER A 87 -25.59 4.13 -13.01
N PHE A 88 -25.26 5.20 -13.72
CA PHE A 88 -25.57 6.57 -13.34
C PHE A 88 -25.82 7.44 -14.56
N ASP A 89 -26.48 8.58 -14.33
CA ASP A 89 -26.77 9.56 -15.37
C ASP A 89 -25.81 10.74 -15.30
N LEU A 90 -25.49 11.31 -16.45
CA LEU A 90 -24.59 12.44 -16.64
C LEU A 90 -25.35 13.57 -17.36
N PRO A 91 -25.89 14.55 -16.62
CA PRO A 91 -26.59 15.69 -17.21
C PRO A 91 -25.70 16.51 -18.17
N PRO A 92 -26.30 17.26 -19.12
CA PRO A 92 -25.56 18.10 -20.05
C PRO A 92 -24.62 19.09 -19.35
N LEU A 93 -23.41 19.28 -19.89
CA LEU A 93 -22.45 20.29 -19.42
C LEU A 93 -22.05 20.18 -17.94
N THR A 94 -22.34 19.06 -17.28
CA THR A 94 -22.03 18.84 -15.86
C THR A 94 -20.78 17.97 -15.67
N THR A 95 -20.22 18.06 -14.46
CA THR A 95 -19.13 17.19 -14.01
C THR A 95 -19.64 16.31 -12.87
N PHE A 96 -19.55 15.01 -13.08
CA PHE A 96 -19.80 13.99 -12.07
C PHE A 96 -18.49 13.63 -11.39
N LYS A 97 -18.52 13.49 -10.07
CA LYS A 97 -17.38 13.07 -9.26
C LYS A 97 -17.77 11.87 -8.43
N SER A 98 -16.87 10.89 -8.38
CA SER A 98 -17.02 9.71 -7.54
C SER A 98 -15.64 9.25 -7.08
N SER A 99 -15.63 8.36 -6.10
CA SER A 99 -14.41 7.73 -5.64
C SER A 99 -14.64 6.24 -5.42
N SER A 100 -13.57 5.47 -5.50
CA SER A 100 -13.56 4.07 -5.09
C SER A 100 -12.27 3.78 -4.33
N ILE A 101 -12.33 2.85 -3.38
CA ILE A 101 -11.15 2.42 -2.63
C ILE A 101 -10.87 0.98 -3.00
N ILE A 102 -9.62 0.71 -3.39
CA ILE A 102 -9.15 -0.65 -3.67
C ILE A 102 -8.00 -0.99 -2.74
N SER A 103 -7.94 -2.26 -2.35
CA SER A 103 -6.84 -2.83 -1.59
C SER A 103 -5.93 -3.63 -2.53
N LEU A 104 -4.61 -3.47 -2.37
CA LEU A 104 -3.58 -4.11 -3.20
C LEU A 104 -2.68 -4.97 -2.33
N SER A 105 -2.35 -6.20 -2.75
CA SER A 105 -1.52 -7.09 -1.93
C SER A 105 -0.05 -7.16 -2.31
N THR A 106 0.34 -6.84 -3.55
CA THR A 106 1.75 -6.89 -3.96
C THR A 106 2.22 -5.60 -4.63
N ARG A 107 3.52 -5.35 -4.45
CA ARG A 107 4.27 -4.23 -5.04
C ARG A 107 4.68 -4.61 -6.46
N GLN A 108 3.86 -4.21 -7.41
CA GLN A 108 4.19 -4.34 -8.83
C GLN A 108 3.58 -3.16 -9.59
N GLN A 109 4.09 -2.92 -10.79
CA GLN A 109 3.35 -2.13 -11.77
C GLN A 109 2.13 -2.93 -12.22
N ILE A 110 0.95 -2.33 -12.10
CA ILE A 110 -0.32 -2.90 -12.56
C ILE A 110 -0.79 -2.10 -13.77
N PRO A 111 -0.61 -2.61 -15.00
CA PRO A 111 -1.25 -2.07 -16.17
C PRO A 111 -2.75 -2.02 -15.97
N SER A 112 -3.31 -0.82 -16.09
CA SER A 112 -4.69 -0.52 -15.73
C SER A 112 -5.40 0.22 -16.85
N LYS A 113 -6.72 0.05 -16.93
CA LYS A 113 -7.58 0.71 -17.91
C LYS A 113 -8.83 1.21 -17.21
N ILE A 114 -9.33 2.37 -17.63
CA ILE A 114 -10.65 2.87 -17.26
C ILE A 114 -11.49 3.01 -18.52
N ASP A 115 -12.68 2.42 -18.48
CA ASP A 115 -13.68 2.48 -19.53
C ASP A 115 -14.95 3.15 -18.99
N LEU A 116 -15.41 4.20 -19.68
CA LEU A 116 -16.74 4.77 -19.53
C LEU A 116 -17.61 4.22 -20.65
N CYS A 117 -18.61 3.41 -20.30
CA CYS A 117 -19.54 2.84 -21.27
C CYS A 117 -20.92 3.44 -21.07
N PHE A 118 -21.60 3.76 -22.18
CA PHE A 118 -22.97 4.23 -22.16
C PHE A 118 -23.72 3.78 -23.42
N PRO A 119 -25.05 3.64 -23.35
CA PRO A 119 -25.85 3.26 -24.51
C PRO A 119 -25.68 4.24 -25.66
N SER A 120 -25.62 3.72 -26.89
CA SER A 120 -25.64 4.52 -28.11
C SER A 120 -27.08 4.64 -28.61
N PRO A 121 -27.66 5.85 -28.71
CA PRO A 121 -28.99 6.00 -29.28
C PRO A 121 -29.04 5.43 -30.71
N GLY A 122 -29.95 4.48 -30.96
CA GLY A 122 -30.15 3.89 -32.28
C GLY A 122 -29.13 2.80 -32.67
N SER A 123 -28.30 2.33 -31.75
CA SER A 123 -27.42 1.17 -31.98
C SER A 123 -27.53 0.15 -30.84
N THR A 124 -27.37 -1.13 -31.18
CA THR A 124 -27.27 -2.21 -30.20
C THR A 124 -25.92 -2.22 -29.46
N ASN A 125 -24.91 -1.54 -30.00
CA ASN A 125 -23.57 -1.50 -29.42
C ASN A 125 -23.41 -0.27 -28.52
N PRO A 126 -22.98 -0.45 -27.25
CA PRO A 126 -22.67 0.67 -26.38
C PRO A 126 -21.45 1.45 -26.90
N LEU A 127 -21.42 2.75 -26.62
CA LEU A 127 -20.24 3.58 -26.83
C LEU A 127 -19.32 3.43 -25.63
N THR A 128 -18.03 3.21 -25.90
CA THR A 128 -16.99 3.11 -24.86
C THR A 128 -15.92 4.16 -25.10
N LYS A 129 -15.57 4.91 -24.04
CA LYS A 129 -14.40 5.78 -23.99
C LYS A 129 -13.39 5.20 -23.01
N SER A 130 -12.18 4.98 -23.51
CA SER A 130 -11.12 4.27 -22.79
C SER A 130 -9.93 5.18 -22.50
N ASN A 131 -9.34 5.04 -21.30
CA ASN A 131 -8.01 5.57 -20.98
C ASN A 131 -7.17 4.50 -20.29
N SER A 132 -5.88 4.47 -20.57
CA SER A 132 -4.93 3.55 -19.95
C SER A 132 -4.05 4.29 -18.94
N PHE A 133 -3.71 3.63 -17.84
CA PHE A 133 -2.81 4.15 -16.81
C PHE A 133 -2.03 2.99 -16.17
N SER A 134 -1.01 3.33 -15.38
CA SER A 134 -0.30 2.34 -14.57
C SER A 134 -0.48 2.67 -13.11
N LEU A 135 -0.72 1.64 -12.30
CA LEU A 135 -0.86 1.74 -10.87
C LEU A 135 0.36 1.12 -10.19
N TYR A 136 0.87 1.79 -9.17
CA TYR A 136 2.05 1.34 -8.42
C TYR A 136 1.79 1.51 -6.94
N LEU A 137 2.10 0.46 -6.16
CA LEU A 137 2.23 0.60 -4.72
C LEU A 137 3.70 0.92 -4.41
N ILE A 138 3.97 2.20 -4.11
CA ILE A 138 5.30 2.66 -3.70
C ILE A 138 5.27 2.83 -2.19
N HIS A 139 6.09 2.08 -1.44
CA HIS A 139 6.36 2.44 -0.06
C HIS A 139 7.44 3.50 -0.03
N GLN A 140 7.21 4.59 0.71
CA GLN A 140 8.24 5.55 1.03
C GLN A 140 9.05 5.00 2.21
N PHE A 141 10.20 4.42 1.91
CA PHE A 141 11.21 4.12 2.92
C PHE A 141 11.97 5.42 3.20
N ASN A 142 11.86 5.94 4.41
CA ASN A 142 12.62 7.10 4.83
C ASN A 142 13.87 6.63 5.60
N ARG A 143 14.98 7.36 5.46
CA ARG A 143 16.20 7.15 6.23
C ARG A 143 16.50 8.42 7.01
N TYR A 144 16.59 8.31 8.33
CA TYR A 144 17.10 9.39 9.18
C TYR A 144 18.60 9.17 9.39
N HIS A 145 19.39 10.24 9.28
CA HIS A 145 20.81 10.21 9.62
C HIS A 145 21.00 10.28 11.15
N SER A 146 22.03 9.61 11.61
CA SER A 146 22.11 8.86 12.87
C SER A 146 22.33 9.63 14.17
N GLU A 147 22.02 10.91 14.29
CA GLU A 147 22.30 11.62 15.56
C GLU A 147 21.10 11.64 16.51
N PHE A 148 19.88 11.80 16.00
CA PHE A 148 18.65 11.81 16.82
C PHE A 148 18.08 10.41 17.14
N LEU A 149 18.57 9.36 16.47
CA LEU A 149 18.05 7.99 16.62
C LEU A 149 18.83 7.17 17.65
N ILE A 150 20.12 7.44 17.89
CA ILE A 150 20.93 6.64 18.84
C ILE A 150 20.32 6.69 20.25
N GLU A 151 19.82 7.84 20.69
CA GLU A 151 19.09 7.99 21.97
C GLU A 151 17.74 7.26 21.99
N LYS A 152 17.11 7.01 20.83
CA LYS A 152 15.84 6.27 20.72
C LYS A 152 16.04 4.78 20.48
N CYS A 153 17.22 4.36 20.02
CA CYS A 153 17.54 2.96 19.73
C CYS A 153 17.76 2.12 20.99
N SER A 154 18.00 2.73 22.16
CA SER A 154 17.96 2.01 23.44
C SER A 154 16.59 1.39 23.73
N ASP A 155 15.53 1.94 23.13
CA ASP A 155 14.17 1.41 23.26
C ASP A 155 13.91 0.22 22.34
N PHE A 156 14.88 -0.23 21.53
CA PHE A 156 14.73 -1.34 20.58
C PHE A 156 15.72 -2.47 20.85
N SER A 157 15.25 -3.70 20.71
CA SER A 157 16.09 -4.91 20.76
C SER A 157 15.94 -5.73 19.49
N ILE A 158 16.95 -6.55 19.18
CA ILE A 158 16.86 -7.52 18.08
C ILE A 158 15.69 -8.45 18.35
N CYS A 159 14.78 -8.55 17.39
CA CYS A 159 13.63 -9.43 17.48
C CYS A 159 14.09 -10.89 17.63
N PRO A 160 13.83 -11.55 18.76
CA PRO A 160 14.37 -12.89 19.03
C PRO A 160 13.71 -13.98 18.18
N HIS A 161 12.57 -13.71 17.56
CA HIS A 161 11.76 -14.68 16.81
C HIS A 161 11.91 -14.57 15.29
N THR A 162 12.83 -13.72 14.80
CA THR A 162 13.09 -13.55 13.37
C THR A 162 14.54 -13.83 13.06
N SER A 163 14.79 -14.66 12.05
CA SER A 163 16.15 -14.86 11.53
C SER A 163 16.69 -13.56 10.92
N SER A 164 18.01 -13.43 10.95
CA SER A 164 18.68 -12.42 10.12
C SER A 164 18.40 -12.67 8.64
N PHE A 165 18.42 -11.61 7.84
CA PHE A 165 18.19 -11.69 6.40
C PHE A 165 19.27 -10.94 5.62
N LYS A 166 19.46 -11.28 4.35
CA LYS A 166 20.49 -10.68 3.50
C LYS A 166 19.87 -9.85 2.39
N ILE A 167 20.39 -8.66 2.16
CA ILE A 167 19.92 -7.72 1.13
C ILE A 167 21.11 -7.10 0.41
N THR A 168 21.04 -6.91 -0.90
CA THR A 168 22.07 -6.20 -1.67
C THR A 168 22.15 -4.72 -1.30
N LEU A 169 23.36 -4.18 -1.25
CA LEU A 169 23.55 -2.75 -0.99
C LEU A 169 22.90 -1.89 -2.08
N LEU A 170 22.83 -2.37 -3.32
CA LEU A 170 22.11 -1.67 -4.39
C LEU A 170 20.62 -1.52 -4.06
N LYS A 171 19.98 -2.58 -3.57
CA LYS A 171 18.57 -2.56 -3.16
C LYS A 171 18.35 -1.62 -1.98
N ILE A 172 19.23 -1.64 -0.96
CA ILE A 172 19.18 -0.64 0.12
C ILE A 172 19.30 0.78 -0.44
N ARG A 173 20.29 1.05 -1.32
CA ARG A 173 20.47 2.39 -1.91
C ARG A 173 19.21 2.86 -2.64
N ASN A 174 18.58 1.99 -3.42
CA ASN A 174 17.38 2.32 -4.18
C ASN A 174 16.18 2.56 -3.26
N LEU A 175 15.99 1.72 -2.24
CA LEU A 175 14.88 1.85 -1.30
C LEU A 175 14.98 3.15 -0.50
N PHE A 176 16.17 3.51 -0.02
CA PHE A 176 16.39 4.66 0.87
C PHE A 176 16.96 5.90 0.17
N SER A 177 16.99 5.93 -1.17
CA SER A 177 17.53 7.02 -1.97
C SER A 177 18.95 7.48 -1.57
N ILE A 178 19.84 6.53 -1.26
CA ILE A 178 21.20 6.80 -0.80
C ILE A 178 22.09 7.09 -2.01
N ASN A 179 22.70 8.28 -2.05
CA ASN A 179 23.66 8.64 -3.09
C ASN A 179 24.83 7.63 -3.12
N GLN A 180 25.26 7.22 -4.32
CA GLN A 180 26.36 6.25 -4.49
C GLN A 180 27.67 6.69 -3.84
N SER A 181 27.90 8.01 -3.74
CA SER A 181 29.07 8.59 -3.05
C SER A 181 29.04 8.41 -1.52
N LEU A 182 27.88 8.11 -0.95
CA LEU A 182 27.72 7.89 0.49
C LEU A 182 27.82 6.40 0.82
N GLY A 183 28.61 6.08 1.84
CA GLY A 183 28.69 4.74 2.41
C GLY A 183 27.40 4.35 3.14
N ILE A 184 27.17 3.04 3.24
CA ILE A 184 26.17 2.47 4.14
C ILE A 184 26.93 1.93 5.35
N PRO A 185 26.95 2.63 6.51
CA PRO A 185 27.69 2.16 7.66
C PRO A 185 26.99 0.99 8.35
N LYS A 186 27.80 0.11 8.95
CA LYS A 186 27.32 -0.89 9.92
C LYS A 186 26.59 -0.19 11.07
N ASN A 187 25.59 -0.86 11.62
CA ASN A 187 24.64 -0.38 12.63
C ASN A 187 23.74 0.77 12.15
N SER A 188 23.62 1.00 10.84
CA SER A 188 22.58 1.88 10.32
C SER A 188 21.20 1.29 10.60
N PHE A 189 20.26 2.17 10.97
CA PHE A 189 18.86 1.81 11.16
C PHE A 189 18.04 2.20 9.93
N CYS A 190 17.14 1.32 9.55
CA CYS A 190 16.25 1.45 8.43
C CYS A 190 14.82 1.26 8.95
N TYR A 191 13.92 2.19 8.67
CA TYR A 191 12.53 2.09 9.08
C TYR A 191 11.61 2.16 7.88
N LEU A 192 10.55 1.38 7.92
CA LEU A 192 9.40 1.51 7.06
C LEU A 192 8.40 2.39 7.79
N ASP A 193 8.19 3.61 7.29
CA ASP A 193 7.18 4.51 7.81
C ASP A 193 5.79 3.99 7.37
N PRO A 194 4.91 3.59 8.31
CA PRO A 194 3.54 3.19 8.02
C PRO A 194 2.65 4.39 7.67
N THR A 195 3.10 5.61 7.99
CA THR A 195 2.31 6.83 7.99
C THR A 195 2.88 7.83 6.98
N SER A 196 2.59 7.62 5.69
CA SER A 196 2.64 8.69 4.68
C SER A 196 1.61 9.81 4.94
N TYR A 197 0.86 9.73 6.05
CA TYR A 197 -0.06 10.74 6.55
C TYR A 197 0.23 11.02 8.02
N THR A 198 1.20 11.89 8.31
CA THR A 198 1.04 12.96 9.30
C THR A 198 2.28 13.86 9.22
N ASN A 199 2.09 15.18 9.09
CA ASN A 199 3.13 16.18 9.35
C ASN A 199 3.44 16.26 10.86
N SER A 200 3.63 15.11 11.50
CA SER A 200 3.96 14.97 12.91
C SER A 200 5.46 14.81 13.00
N THR A 201 6.14 15.84 13.51
CA THR A 201 7.58 15.81 13.85
C THR A 201 7.88 14.94 15.07
N THR A 202 6.95 14.08 15.49
CA THR A 202 7.10 13.20 16.64
C THR A 202 6.70 11.76 16.29
N PRO A 203 7.59 10.78 16.44
CA PRO A 203 7.22 9.37 16.43
C PRO A 203 6.60 9.05 17.80
N SER A 204 5.40 9.56 18.07
CA SER A 204 4.63 9.23 19.27
C SER A 204 3.92 7.87 19.12
N ASP A 205 3.70 7.42 17.90
CA ASP A 205 3.17 6.08 17.63
C ASP A 205 4.34 5.09 17.53
N LYS A 206 4.91 4.74 18.70
CA LYS A 206 6.00 3.75 18.87
C LYS A 206 5.68 2.34 18.33
N LEU A 207 4.49 2.13 17.75
CA LEU A 207 3.90 0.82 17.44
C LEU A 207 3.81 0.49 15.96
N SER A 208 4.08 1.42 15.05
CA SER A 208 3.68 1.25 13.66
C SER A 208 4.85 1.18 12.66
N ALA A 209 6.05 1.64 13.01
CA ALA A 209 7.23 1.53 12.13
C ALA A 209 7.93 0.18 12.26
N LEU A 210 8.05 -0.55 11.14
CA LEU A 210 8.92 -1.72 11.07
C LEU A 210 10.36 -1.26 10.92
N VAL A 211 11.24 -1.69 11.82
CA VAL A 211 12.64 -1.24 11.85
C VAL A 211 13.57 -2.43 11.71
N PHE A 212 14.61 -2.31 10.89
CA PHE A 212 15.73 -3.23 10.86
C PHE A 212 17.06 -2.49 10.96
N THR A 213 18.10 -3.19 11.42
CA THR A 213 19.48 -2.68 11.48
C THR A 213 20.40 -3.46 10.56
N ILE A 214 21.40 -2.77 10.00
CA ILE A 214 22.48 -3.37 9.20
C ILE A 214 23.56 -3.86 10.14
N SER A 215 23.55 -5.14 10.46
CA SER A 215 24.47 -5.72 11.47
C SER A 215 25.84 -6.03 10.89
N GLU A 216 25.91 -6.43 9.62
CA GLU A 216 27.16 -6.78 8.95
C GLU A 216 27.12 -6.39 7.47
N LEU A 217 28.30 -6.13 6.92
CA LEU A 217 28.52 -5.88 5.50
C LEU A 217 29.45 -6.97 4.99
N SER A 218 29.18 -7.48 3.79
CA SER A 218 30.08 -8.43 3.14
C SER A 218 31.42 -7.77 2.81
N SER A 219 32.48 -8.56 2.73
CA SER A 219 33.84 -8.09 2.46
C SER A 219 33.98 -7.38 1.11
N ASP A 220 33.20 -7.81 0.11
CA ASP A 220 33.10 -7.22 -1.22
C ASP A 220 32.10 -6.05 -1.29
N SER A 221 31.47 -5.68 -0.17
CA SER A 221 30.45 -4.62 -0.10
C SER A 221 29.29 -4.79 -1.09
N SER A 222 28.95 -6.03 -1.44
CA SER A 222 27.80 -6.33 -2.30
C SER A 222 26.51 -6.54 -1.49
N LEU A 223 26.63 -7.06 -0.26
CA LEU A 223 25.53 -7.52 0.58
C LEU A 223 25.60 -6.94 2.00
N ALA A 224 24.44 -6.82 2.62
CA ALA A 224 24.26 -6.50 4.03
C ALA A 224 23.47 -7.61 4.73
N THR A 225 23.90 -7.98 5.94
CA THR A 225 23.12 -8.80 6.87
C THR A 225 22.32 -7.87 7.77
N CYS A 226 21.01 -8.07 7.80
CA CYS A 226 20.06 -7.23 8.52
C CYS A 226 19.31 -8.02 9.59
N ASN A 227 18.95 -7.33 10.68
CA ASN A 227 18.15 -7.88 11.78
C ASN A 227 16.96 -6.97 12.07
N TRP A 228 15.77 -7.55 12.20
CA TRP A 228 14.59 -6.81 12.63
C TRP A 228 14.71 -6.39 14.09
N LEU A 229 14.16 -5.23 14.38
CA LEU A 229 14.14 -4.62 15.71
C LEU A 229 12.69 -4.49 16.19
N LEU A 230 12.49 -4.75 17.48
CA LEU A 230 11.21 -4.53 18.16
C LEU A 230 11.41 -3.56 19.33
N PRO A 231 10.41 -2.71 19.64
CA PRO A 231 10.42 -1.95 20.88
C PRO A 231 10.49 -2.88 22.10
N VAL A 232 11.36 -2.58 23.06
CA VAL A 232 11.55 -3.33 24.32
C VAL A 232 10.26 -3.37 25.16
N SER A 233 9.37 -2.38 24.98
CA SER A 233 8.10 -2.28 25.69
C SER A 233 7.00 -3.22 25.18
N LEU A 234 7.20 -3.91 24.05
CA LEU A 234 6.21 -4.81 23.46
C LEU A 234 6.41 -6.26 23.93
N PRO A 235 5.34 -7.01 24.24
CA PRO A 235 5.45 -8.43 24.51
C PRO A 235 6.05 -9.16 23.31
N THR A 236 7.02 -10.04 23.53
CA THR A 236 7.66 -10.87 22.48
C THR A 236 6.67 -11.73 21.68
N SER A 237 5.44 -11.91 22.19
CA SER A 237 4.35 -12.65 21.55
C SER A 237 3.45 -11.83 20.62
N SER A 238 3.67 -10.53 20.42
CA SER A 238 2.78 -9.70 19.59
C SER A 238 3.05 -9.84 18.07
N THR A 239 2.17 -10.60 17.41
CA THR A 239 1.55 -10.45 16.08
C THR A 239 2.23 -9.68 14.91
N TYR A 240 3.55 -9.79 14.71
CA TYR A 240 4.18 -9.27 13.47
C TYR A 240 4.89 -10.34 12.62
N SER A 241 4.90 -11.60 13.02
CA SER A 241 5.74 -12.64 12.39
C SER A 241 5.44 -12.84 10.90
N GLU A 242 4.16 -12.89 10.51
CA GLU A 242 3.77 -13.10 9.11
C GLU A 242 4.07 -11.88 8.23
N PHE A 243 3.81 -10.68 8.73
CA PHE A 243 4.08 -9.43 8.01
C PHE A 243 5.59 -9.18 7.88
N ILE A 244 6.35 -9.37 8.97
CA ILE A 244 7.82 -9.33 8.94
C ILE A 244 8.35 -10.39 7.97
N ARG A 245 7.81 -11.62 8.00
CA ARG A 245 8.23 -12.67 7.06
C ARG A 245 7.97 -12.26 5.62
N SER A 246 6.79 -11.73 5.30
CA SER A 246 6.44 -11.25 3.96
C SER A 246 7.41 -10.16 3.47
N ILE A 247 7.67 -9.15 4.30
CA ILE A 247 8.63 -8.08 3.95
C ILE A 247 10.05 -8.61 3.89
N THR A 248 10.43 -9.54 4.77
CA THR A 248 11.75 -10.18 4.75
C THR A 248 11.98 -10.91 3.45
N THR A 249 11.00 -11.69 2.98
CA THR A 249 11.08 -12.38 1.68
C THR A 249 11.21 -11.39 0.53
N GLU A 250 10.53 -10.25 0.58
CA GLU A 250 10.64 -9.21 -0.44
C GLU A 250 12.00 -8.51 -0.43
N LEU A 251 12.50 -8.17 0.76
CA LEU A 251 13.77 -7.48 0.95
C LEU A 251 14.96 -8.39 0.70
N SER A 252 14.83 -9.68 1.01
CA SER A 252 15.90 -10.64 0.80
C SER A 252 16.14 -10.87 -0.69
N ASP A 253 17.39 -10.99 -1.06
CA ASP A 253 17.75 -11.47 -2.39
C ASP A 253 17.90 -13.01 -2.30
N SER A 254 17.17 -13.72 -3.17
CA SER A 254 17.10 -15.18 -3.26
C SER A 254 18.47 -15.83 -3.50
#